data_AF-A0A9W8U5B4-F1
#
_entry.id   AF-A0A9W8U5B4-F1
#
_cell.length_a   1.000
_cell.length_b   1.000
_cell.length_c   1.000
_cell.angle_alpha   90.00
_cell.angle_beta   90.00
_cell.angle_gamma   90.00
#
_symmetry.space_group_name_H-M   'P 1'
#
loop_
_entity.id
_entity.type
_entity.pdbx_description
1 polymer ?
#
loop_
_entity_poly.entity_id
_entity_poly.type
_entity_poly.pdbx_seq_one_letter_code
_entity_poly.pdbx_strand_id
1 'polypeptide(L)'
;MRTFAFLTIANFGTAFAAVQMYGQCDGSAYSGDKECPSGSTCVEASKWYSQCIPDASSKKGLSVKKADFGLPDFGFPGFQAPSLSPAPEEPVDTPTVSAPEESADVPFVAPVDTVTAGLPVAPTNEPTVSGSGSGSGSGSITRTIPSSSGATAVATAIPVSGELDGGMTYYDRSPAVCKEQEETGEADAMFILEDGATLRNVIIGPGQAEGVHCKGSCTLENVWFEDVCEDAITLKQKSGTSVIRGGGAFHAADKVVQFNGRGTVEISDFYVEDYGKLVRSCGNCKDNGGPRNVVIENIAAVNGGVLCGINTNYGDTCTIFNACQDQGKNCDLFEGNSDGSEPTKLSSGPDGTFCKVDSFSETC
;
A
#
# COMPACT_ATOMS: atom_id res chain seq x y z
N MET A 1 -44.56 68.16 12.30
CA MET A 1 -44.20 66.99 11.47
C MET A 1 -42.99 66.32 12.09
N ARG A 2 -43.16 65.12 12.68
CA ARG A 2 -42.06 64.32 13.23
C ARG A 2 -41.61 63.35 12.15
N THR A 3 -40.42 63.57 11.61
CA THR A 3 -39.82 62.74 10.56
C THR A 3 -39.18 61.52 11.21
N PHE A 4 -39.77 60.34 11.03
CA PHE A 4 -39.16 59.07 11.40
C PHE A 4 -38.19 58.62 10.31
N ALA A 5 -36.90 58.59 10.62
CA ALA A 5 -35.89 57.97 9.77
C ALA A 5 -35.90 56.45 10.03
N PHE A 6 -36.31 55.68 9.01
CA PHE A 6 -36.17 54.23 9.01
C PHE A 6 -34.72 53.87 8.77
N LEU A 7 -34.06 53.31 9.78
CA LEU A 7 -32.74 52.71 9.68
C LEU A 7 -32.91 51.27 9.16
N THR A 8 -32.63 51.05 7.88
CA THR A 8 -32.52 49.70 7.29
C THR A 8 -31.25 49.03 7.78
N ILE A 9 -31.38 48.04 8.65
CA ILE A 9 -30.30 47.12 9.03
C ILE A 9 -30.08 46.18 7.84
N ALA A 10 -28.97 46.35 7.12
CA ALA A 10 -28.54 45.38 6.11
C ALA A 10 -28.00 44.14 6.84
N ASN A 11 -28.72 43.02 6.70
CA ASN A 11 -28.25 41.71 7.12
C ASN A 11 -27.10 41.29 6.18
N PHE A 12 -25.86 41.42 6.62
CA PHE A 12 -24.74 40.71 6.01
C PHE A 12 -24.86 39.25 6.44
N GLY A 13 -25.56 38.45 5.63
CA GLY A 13 -25.56 37.00 5.80
C GLY A 13 -24.13 36.49 5.64
N THR A 14 -23.60 35.86 6.69
CA THR A 14 -22.41 35.03 6.59
C THR A 14 -22.71 33.89 5.61
N ALA A 15 -22.12 33.94 4.42
CA ALA A 15 -22.11 32.80 3.52
C ALA A 15 -21.28 31.70 4.19
N PHE A 16 -21.94 30.65 4.67
CA PHE A 16 -21.26 29.42 5.05
C PHE A 16 -20.66 28.81 3.78
N ALA A 17 -19.36 28.51 3.80
CA ALA A 17 -18.72 27.87 2.66
C ALA A 17 -19.21 26.41 2.63
N ALA A 18 -19.88 26.00 1.56
CA ALA A 18 -20.19 24.59 1.37
C ALA A 18 -18.87 23.82 1.22
N VAL A 19 -18.85 22.59 1.74
CA VAL A 19 -17.75 21.64 1.55
C VAL A 19 -17.49 21.48 0.05
N GLN A 20 -16.25 21.22 -0.35
CA GLN A 20 -15.98 20.88 -1.75
C GLN A 20 -16.55 19.49 -2.07
N MET A 21 -16.81 19.22 -3.35
CA MET A 21 -17.14 17.86 -3.77
C MET A 21 -16.02 16.91 -3.32
N TYR A 22 -16.35 15.78 -2.72
CA TYR A 22 -15.41 14.84 -2.07
C TYR A 22 -14.68 15.36 -0.84
N GLY A 23 -15.04 16.53 -0.29
CA GLY A 23 -14.54 16.98 1.00
C GLY A 23 -15.22 16.26 2.17
N GLN A 24 -14.56 16.26 3.33
CA GLN A 24 -15.15 15.77 4.57
C GLN A 24 -16.35 16.63 4.97
N CYS A 25 -17.45 16.00 5.35
CA CYS A 25 -18.69 16.67 5.72
C CYS A 25 -19.24 16.20 7.07
N ASP A 26 -18.74 15.09 7.60
CA ASP A 26 -19.01 14.66 8.96
C ASP A 26 -17.89 13.72 9.46
N GLY A 27 -18.05 13.24 10.69
CA GLY A 27 -17.11 12.33 11.35
C GLY A 27 -16.87 12.73 12.79
N SER A 28 -16.58 11.77 13.65
CA SER A 28 -16.52 11.97 15.11
C SER A 28 -15.49 13.03 15.59
N ALA A 29 -14.50 13.40 14.76
CA ALA A 29 -13.53 14.46 15.06
C ALA A 29 -13.62 15.68 14.12
N TYR A 30 -14.59 15.71 13.22
CA TYR A 30 -14.73 16.76 12.22
C TYR A 30 -15.50 17.95 12.77
N SER A 31 -14.85 19.12 12.77
CA SER A 31 -15.43 20.40 13.21
C SER A 31 -15.61 21.42 12.08
N GLY A 32 -15.38 21.01 10.82
CA GLY A 32 -15.53 21.89 9.65
C GLY A 32 -16.98 22.01 9.16
N ASP A 33 -17.14 22.64 8.00
CA ASP A 33 -18.44 22.80 7.36
C ASP A 33 -19.06 21.43 7.03
N LYS A 34 -20.34 21.24 7.33
CA LYS A 34 -21.01 19.93 7.16
C LYS A 34 -21.92 19.85 5.93
N GLU A 35 -22.08 20.98 5.24
CA GLU A 35 -23.00 21.09 4.12
C GLU A 35 -22.29 20.75 2.81
N CYS A 36 -22.74 19.67 2.18
CA CYS A 36 -22.26 19.28 0.86
C CYS A 36 -22.78 20.22 -0.23
N PRO A 37 -22.00 20.42 -1.31
CA PRO A 37 -22.43 21.25 -2.41
C PRO A 37 -23.65 20.64 -3.11
N SER A 38 -24.48 21.48 -3.74
CA SER A 38 -25.69 21.01 -4.43
C SER A 38 -25.40 19.86 -5.41
N GLY A 39 -26.16 18.77 -5.29
CA GLY A 39 -25.98 17.56 -6.11
C GLY A 39 -25.03 16.53 -5.51
N SER A 40 -24.64 16.68 -4.25
CA SER A 40 -24.02 15.64 -3.44
C SER A 40 -24.62 15.54 -2.04
N THR A 41 -24.45 14.36 -1.45
CA THR A 41 -24.91 14.04 -0.09
C THR A 41 -23.70 13.68 0.76
N CYS A 42 -23.76 14.05 2.04
CA CYS A 42 -22.76 13.61 3.01
C CYS A 42 -22.98 12.12 3.32
N VAL A 43 -22.07 11.27 2.83
CA VAL A 43 -22.13 9.82 3.00
C VAL A 43 -21.09 9.42 4.04
N GLU A 44 -21.54 8.72 5.08
CA GLU A 44 -20.63 8.12 6.07
C GLU A 44 -19.81 7.01 5.42
N ALA A 45 -18.48 7.18 5.42
CA ALA A 45 -17.54 6.14 5.02
C ALA A 45 -17.10 5.33 6.24
N SER A 46 -16.89 6.01 7.37
CA SER A 46 -16.71 5.39 8.68
C SER A 46 -17.14 6.33 9.81
N LYS A 47 -17.15 5.80 11.04
CA LYS A 47 -17.44 6.57 12.25
C LYS A 47 -16.65 7.89 12.36
N TRP A 48 -15.44 7.92 11.79
CA TRP A 48 -14.53 9.06 11.88
C TRP A 48 -14.55 9.96 10.63
N TYR A 49 -15.20 9.52 9.56
CA TYR A 49 -15.14 10.17 8.26
C TYR A 49 -16.43 10.00 7.45
N SER A 50 -17.05 11.12 7.09
CA SER A 50 -18.09 11.17 6.07
C SER A 50 -17.68 12.13 4.96
N GLN A 51 -17.99 11.79 3.72
CA GLN A 51 -17.56 12.51 2.53
C GLN A 51 -18.74 12.98 1.69
N CYS A 52 -18.62 14.16 1.07
CA CYS A 52 -19.59 14.62 0.08
C CYS A 52 -19.46 13.82 -1.22
N ILE A 53 -20.40 12.90 -1.47
CA ILE A 53 -20.45 12.06 -2.66
C ILE A 53 -21.54 12.55 -3.62
N PRO A 54 -21.27 12.70 -4.94
CA PRO A 54 -22.30 13.06 -5.92
C PRO A 54 -23.53 12.15 -5.84
N ASP A 55 -24.70 12.75 -5.84
CA ASP A 55 -25.95 12.00 -5.86
C ASP A 55 -26.02 11.21 -7.16
N ALA A 56 -26.37 9.92 -7.07
CA ALA A 56 -26.48 8.99 -8.21
C ALA A 56 -27.45 9.46 -9.33
N SER A 57 -28.14 10.57 -9.12
CA SER A 57 -29.13 11.17 -10.03
C SER A 57 -28.58 12.32 -10.90
N SER A 58 -27.29 12.66 -10.81
CA SER A 58 -26.69 13.71 -11.66
C SER A 58 -26.32 13.24 -13.09
N LYS A 59 -26.93 12.15 -13.59
CA LYS A 59 -27.05 11.86 -15.04
C LYS A 59 -28.11 12.72 -15.74
N LYS A 60 -28.23 14.00 -15.37
CA LYS A 60 -29.02 14.94 -16.17
C LYS A 60 -28.06 15.72 -17.05
N GLY A 61 -27.78 15.15 -18.21
CA GLY A 61 -26.99 15.78 -19.25
C GLY A 61 -27.43 17.23 -19.44
N LEU A 62 -26.45 18.12 -19.45
CA LEU A 62 -26.62 19.47 -19.94
C LEU A 62 -27.13 19.34 -21.39
N SER A 63 -28.43 19.51 -21.58
CA SER A 63 -29.03 19.60 -22.90
C SER A 63 -28.58 20.93 -23.50
N VAL A 64 -27.39 20.92 -24.09
CA VAL A 64 -26.99 21.97 -25.02
C VAL A 64 -27.91 21.82 -26.22
N LYS A 65 -28.84 22.76 -26.38
CA LYS A 65 -29.61 22.88 -27.63
C LYS A 65 -28.61 22.99 -28.77
N LYS A 66 -28.67 22.02 -29.68
CA LYS A 66 -27.92 22.00 -30.94
C LYS A 66 -28.16 23.34 -31.67
N ALA A 67 -27.17 24.22 -31.63
CA ALA A 67 -27.09 25.31 -32.58
C ALA A 67 -26.68 24.71 -33.92
N ASP A 68 -27.49 24.94 -34.95
CA ASP A 68 -27.15 24.65 -36.34
C ASP A 68 -25.93 25.47 -36.75
N PHE A 69 -24.76 24.81 -36.78
CA PHE A 69 -23.64 25.26 -37.59
C PHE A 69 -23.48 24.25 -38.72
N GLY A 70 -23.91 24.64 -39.92
CA GLY A 70 -23.71 23.88 -41.15
C GLY A 70 -22.24 23.87 -41.54
N LEU A 71 -21.69 22.67 -41.73
CA LEU A 71 -20.40 22.44 -42.39
C LEU A 71 -20.70 21.74 -43.74
N PRO A 72 -20.06 22.16 -44.84
CA PRO A 72 -20.29 21.59 -46.15
C PRO A 72 -19.66 20.20 -46.28
N ASP A 73 -20.36 19.37 -47.06
CA ASP A 73 -20.06 17.98 -47.41
C ASP A 73 -18.77 17.86 -48.24
N PHE A 74 -17.78 17.15 -47.72
CA PHE A 74 -16.62 16.68 -48.49
C PHE A 74 -16.81 15.18 -48.75
N GLY A 75 -17.28 14.86 -49.96
CA GLY A 75 -17.44 13.49 -50.43
C GLY A 75 -16.09 12.79 -50.64
N PHE A 76 -15.93 11.62 -50.03
CA PHE A 76 -14.87 10.66 -50.34
C PHE A 76 -15.42 9.57 -51.29
N PRO A 77 -14.71 9.24 -52.40
CA PRO A 77 -15.13 8.17 -53.29
C PRO A 77 -14.90 6.80 -52.66
N GLY A 78 -15.85 5.90 -52.90
CA GLY A 78 -16.01 4.63 -52.22
C GLY A 78 -14.90 3.60 -52.44
N PHE A 79 -14.63 2.85 -51.37
CA PHE A 79 -14.00 1.53 -51.46
C PHE A 79 -15.04 0.47 -51.14
N GLN A 80 -15.16 -0.49 -52.06
CA GLN A 80 -16.11 -1.58 -52.04
C GLN A 80 -15.60 -2.68 -51.11
N ALA A 81 -16.43 -3.08 -50.14
CA ALA A 81 -16.11 -4.18 -49.23
C ALA A 81 -16.06 -5.53 -49.99
N PRO A 82 -15.06 -6.40 -49.77
CA PRO A 82 -15.05 -7.73 -50.34
C PRO A 82 -15.95 -8.70 -49.56
N SER A 83 -16.57 -9.62 -50.30
CA SER A 83 -17.45 -10.68 -49.83
C SER A 83 -16.71 -11.78 -49.07
N LEU A 84 -17.26 -12.17 -47.92
CA LEU A 84 -16.85 -13.34 -47.14
C LEU A 84 -17.28 -14.64 -47.85
N SER A 85 -16.31 -15.54 -48.08
CA SER A 85 -16.53 -16.96 -48.38
C SER A 85 -15.93 -17.81 -47.25
N PRO A 86 -16.49 -19.01 -46.96
CA PRO A 86 -16.21 -19.73 -45.71
C PRO A 86 -14.89 -20.51 -45.75
N ALA A 87 -14.29 -20.66 -44.56
CA ALA A 87 -13.04 -21.34 -44.30
C ALA A 87 -13.14 -22.88 -44.44
N PRO A 88 -12.10 -23.56 -44.93
CA PRO A 88 -11.92 -24.99 -44.76
C PRO A 88 -11.09 -25.33 -43.50
N GLU A 89 -11.46 -26.44 -42.86
CA GLU A 89 -10.81 -27.05 -41.70
C GLU A 89 -9.49 -27.79 -42.03
N GLU A 90 -8.55 -27.72 -41.05
CA GLU A 90 -7.44 -28.64 -40.70
C GLU A 90 -6.23 -28.76 -41.68
N PRO A 91 -5.00 -29.14 -41.24
CA PRO A 91 -4.65 -29.78 -39.95
C PRO A 91 -3.46 -29.18 -39.16
N VAL A 92 -3.39 -29.63 -37.90
CA VAL A 92 -2.31 -29.51 -36.92
C VAL A 92 -0.95 -29.95 -37.50
N ASP A 93 0.06 -29.08 -37.40
CA ASP A 93 1.45 -29.50 -37.30
C ASP A 93 2.31 -28.48 -36.53
N THR A 94 3.01 -28.95 -35.51
CA THR A 94 3.94 -28.19 -34.67
C THR A 94 5.21 -27.82 -35.42
N PRO A 95 5.83 -26.67 -35.10
CA PRO A 95 7.28 -26.64 -35.09
C PRO A 95 7.85 -26.02 -33.81
N THR A 96 8.75 -26.79 -33.22
CA THR A 96 9.90 -26.40 -32.41
C THR A 96 10.58 -25.17 -33.01
N VAL A 97 10.75 -24.10 -32.22
CA VAL A 97 11.65 -22.99 -32.55
C VAL A 97 12.82 -23.01 -31.58
N SER A 98 13.96 -23.39 -32.14
CA SER A 98 15.28 -23.26 -31.56
C SER A 98 15.62 -21.79 -31.30
N ALA A 99 16.13 -21.50 -30.11
CA ALA A 99 16.75 -20.23 -29.76
C ALA A 99 18.08 -20.03 -30.52
N PRO A 100 18.47 -18.78 -30.80
CA PRO A 100 19.78 -18.50 -31.38
C PRO A 100 20.88 -18.58 -30.31
N GLU A 101 21.96 -19.27 -30.67
CA GLU A 101 23.25 -19.21 -29.98
C GLU A 101 23.93 -17.86 -30.25
N GLU A 102 24.47 -17.23 -29.20
CA GLU A 102 25.67 -16.41 -29.34
C GLU A 102 26.61 -16.61 -28.14
N SER A 103 27.79 -17.14 -28.49
CA SER A 103 29.09 -17.30 -27.81
C SER A 103 29.64 -16.05 -27.10
N ALA A 104 30.71 -16.06 -26.31
CA ALA A 104 31.48 -17.01 -25.50
C ALA A 104 32.53 -16.17 -24.72
N ASP A 105 32.86 -16.60 -23.50
CA ASP A 105 34.14 -16.52 -22.77
C ASP A 105 35.13 -15.33 -22.93
N VAL A 106 35.52 -14.72 -21.80
CA VAL A 106 36.93 -14.56 -21.35
C VAL A 106 37.03 -14.18 -19.84
N PRO A 107 38.17 -14.37 -19.12
CA PRO A 107 38.22 -15.32 -18.01
C PRO A 107 38.56 -14.74 -16.63
N PHE A 108 38.38 -15.63 -15.65
CA PHE A 108 38.90 -15.69 -14.29
C PHE A 108 40.33 -15.15 -14.07
N VAL A 109 40.48 -14.26 -13.08
CA VAL A 109 41.78 -13.94 -12.46
C VAL A 109 41.62 -14.05 -10.94
N ALA A 110 42.47 -14.89 -10.33
CA ALA A 110 42.56 -15.16 -8.90
C ALA A 110 43.14 -13.96 -8.11
N PRO A 111 42.87 -13.86 -6.79
CA PRO A 111 43.28 -12.71 -5.98
C PRO A 111 44.75 -12.80 -5.58
N VAL A 112 45.43 -11.64 -5.60
CA VAL A 112 46.79 -11.45 -5.09
C VAL A 112 46.73 -10.95 -3.64
N ASP A 113 47.42 -11.67 -2.76
CA ASP A 113 47.71 -11.31 -1.38
C ASP A 113 48.43 -9.97 -1.29
N THR A 114 47.98 -9.10 -0.39
CA THR A 114 48.83 -8.05 0.16
C THR A 114 48.60 -7.90 1.65
N VAL A 115 49.58 -8.38 2.40
CA VAL A 115 49.79 -8.21 3.83
C VAL A 115 50.19 -6.75 4.09
N THR A 116 49.47 -6.00 4.94
CA THR A 116 50.13 -4.99 5.80
C THR A 116 49.33 -4.68 7.07
N ALA A 117 49.96 -5.04 8.19
CA ALA A 117 50.01 -4.42 9.52
C ALA A 117 48.74 -3.76 10.12
N GLY A 118 48.29 -4.38 11.22
CA GLY A 118 47.33 -3.79 12.15
C GLY A 118 47.90 -2.67 13.03
N LEU A 119 46.98 -1.93 13.63
CA LEU A 119 47.13 -0.96 14.71
C LEU A 119 45.75 -0.88 15.45
N PRO A 120 45.69 -0.38 16.70
CA PRO A 120 45.23 -1.17 17.84
C PRO A 120 43.77 -0.97 18.27
N VAL A 121 43.23 -2.02 18.89
CA VAL A 121 41.97 -2.05 19.66
C VAL A 121 42.09 -1.18 20.92
N ALA A 122 41.07 -0.35 21.17
CA ALA A 122 40.85 0.36 22.44
C ALA A 122 39.43 0.03 22.97
N PRO A 123 39.21 0.15 24.29
CA PRO A 123 38.44 -0.84 25.05
C PRO A 123 36.93 -0.59 25.12
N THR A 124 36.25 -1.70 25.44
CA THR A 124 34.88 -1.84 25.93
C THR A 124 34.55 -0.94 27.12
N ASN A 125 33.39 -0.28 27.05
CA ASN A 125 32.64 0.16 28.22
C ASN A 125 31.19 -0.33 28.10
N GLU A 126 30.87 -1.38 28.85
CA GLU A 126 29.49 -1.73 29.22
C GLU A 126 28.97 -0.67 30.21
N PRO A 127 27.72 -0.21 30.09
CA PRO A 127 26.97 0.27 31.23
C PRO A 127 26.24 -0.90 31.87
N THR A 128 26.73 -1.31 33.05
CA THR A 128 25.95 -2.10 34.01
C THR A 128 24.99 -1.17 34.74
N VAL A 129 23.68 -1.34 34.56
CA VAL A 129 22.67 -0.96 35.57
C VAL A 129 21.58 -2.04 35.65
N SER A 130 21.65 -2.76 36.76
CA SER A 130 20.58 -3.29 37.61
C SER A 130 19.26 -3.72 36.98
N GLY A 131 18.99 -5.02 37.11
CA GLY A 131 17.67 -5.61 36.93
C GLY A 131 16.64 -5.11 37.96
N SER A 132 15.41 -5.02 37.47
CA SER A 132 14.20 -5.35 38.21
C SER A 132 13.29 -6.10 37.26
N GLY A 133 12.95 -7.34 37.62
CA GLY A 133 12.04 -8.17 36.85
C GLY A 133 10.57 -7.81 37.07
N SER A 134 9.75 -8.40 36.21
CA SER A 134 8.28 -8.51 36.20
C SER A 134 7.53 -7.49 35.33
N GLY A 135 7.02 -8.00 34.20
CA GLY A 135 5.88 -7.44 33.49
C GLY A 135 5.95 -7.58 31.98
N SER A 136 5.47 -8.71 31.44
CA SER A 136 4.98 -8.77 30.06
C SER A 136 3.99 -7.62 29.83
N GLY A 137 4.31 -6.76 28.88
CA GLY A 137 3.44 -5.67 28.46
C GLY A 137 4.01 -5.12 27.17
N SER A 138 3.45 -5.55 26.05
CA SER A 138 3.51 -4.81 24.79
C SER A 138 3.29 -3.32 25.12
N GLY A 139 4.28 -2.47 24.83
CA GLY A 139 4.09 -1.03 24.93
C GLY A 139 2.86 -0.68 24.10
N SER A 140 1.90 0.03 24.70
CA SER A 140 0.53 0.20 24.17
C SER A 140 0.50 0.53 22.67
N ILE A 141 0.36 -0.50 21.82
CA ILE A 141 0.19 -0.36 20.38
C ILE A 141 -1.15 0.34 20.16
N THR A 142 -1.17 1.38 19.31
CA THR A 142 -2.42 2.03 18.93
C THR A 142 -3.20 1.05 18.06
N ARG A 143 -4.45 0.74 18.44
CA ARG A 143 -5.29 -0.25 17.74
C ARG A 143 -6.44 0.35 16.93
N THR A 144 -6.53 1.67 16.91
CA THR A 144 -7.62 2.39 16.26
C THR A 144 -7.04 3.47 15.37
N ILE A 145 -7.60 3.63 14.17
CA ILE A 145 -7.26 4.73 13.28
C ILE A 145 -7.44 6.05 14.04
N PRO A 146 -6.40 6.90 14.13
CA PRO A 146 -6.49 8.17 14.83
C PRO A 146 -7.43 9.12 14.09
N SER A 147 -7.85 10.17 14.79
CA SER A 147 -8.64 11.24 14.18
C SER A 147 -7.86 11.93 13.06
N SER A 148 -8.51 12.12 11.92
CA SER A 148 -7.91 12.85 10.80
C SER A 148 -7.87 14.36 11.07
N SER A 149 -6.85 15.04 10.53
CA SER A 149 -6.71 16.50 10.56
C SER A 149 -7.36 17.21 9.36
N GLY A 150 -7.90 16.45 8.41
CA GLY A 150 -8.51 16.93 7.17
C GLY A 150 -8.45 15.86 6.10
N ALA A 151 -9.10 16.06 4.96
CA ALA A 151 -9.16 15.05 3.91
C ALA A 151 -8.82 15.60 2.52
N THR A 152 -8.21 14.74 1.70
CA THR A 152 -7.81 15.02 0.33
C THR A 152 -8.17 13.83 -0.55
N ALA A 153 -8.90 14.07 -1.63
CA ALA A 153 -9.17 13.07 -2.65
C ALA A 153 -8.43 13.43 -3.94
N VAL A 154 -7.71 12.47 -4.54
CA VAL A 154 -6.93 12.68 -5.77
C VAL A 154 -7.23 11.64 -6.83
N ALA A 155 -7.12 12.03 -8.10
CA ALA A 155 -7.41 11.13 -9.21
C ALA A 155 -6.25 10.19 -9.57
N THR A 156 -5.03 10.46 -9.08
CA THR A 156 -3.80 9.76 -9.42
C THR A 156 -2.91 9.58 -8.20
N ALA A 157 -1.95 8.65 -8.27
CA ALA A 157 -0.98 8.40 -7.21
C ALA A 157 -0.17 9.66 -6.87
N ILE A 158 0.18 9.83 -5.60
CA ILE A 158 1.01 10.94 -5.12
C ILE A 158 2.48 10.49 -5.09
N PRO A 159 3.35 11.05 -5.94
CA PRO A 159 4.78 10.75 -5.87
C PRO A 159 5.45 11.45 -4.69
N VAL A 160 6.33 10.74 -3.98
CA VAL A 160 7.10 11.23 -2.84
C VAL A 160 8.58 10.89 -3.05
N SER A 161 9.43 11.90 -3.23
CA SER A 161 10.87 11.72 -3.46
C SER A 161 11.77 12.10 -2.28
N GLY A 162 11.19 12.68 -1.24
CA GLY A 162 11.88 13.06 -0.01
C GLY A 162 11.01 12.69 1.17
N GLU A 163 10.59 13.69 1.94
CA GLU A 163 9.66 13.47 3.04
C GLU A 163 8.29 14.08 2.74
N LEU A 164 7.23 13.33 3.05
CA LEU A 164 5.88 13.83 3.14
C LEU A 164 5.31 13.52 4.54
N ASP A 165 5.11 14.57 5.34
CA ASP A 165 4.30 14.51 6.56
C ASP A 165 2.86 14.95 6.23
N GLY A 166 1.92 14.01 6.29
CA GLY A 166 0.51 14.26 6.04
C GLY A 166 -0.21 14.92 7.21
N GLY A 167 0.41 15.05 8.38
CA GLY A 167 -0.20 15.66 9.57
C GLY A 167 -1.48 14.96 10.04
N MET A 168 -1.63 13.66 9.79
CA MET A 168 -2.84 12.83 9.92
C MET A 168 -3.97 13.18 8.94
N THR A 169 -3.64 13.73 7.76
CA THR A 169 -4.62 13.92 6.68
C THR A 169 -5.09 12.56 6.15
N TYR A 170 -6.38 12.47 5.85
CA TYR A 170 -7.03 11.34 5.19
C TYR A 170 -6.90 11.49 3.67
N TYR A 171 -6.30 10.50 3.00
CA TYR A 171 -6.09 10.47 1.56
C TYR A 171 -6.90 9.37 0.94
N ASP A 172 -7.58 9.68 -0.16
CA ASP A 172 -8.33 8.69 -0.92
C ASP A 172 -8.30 8.97 -2.43
N ARG A 173 -8.72 8.00 -3.23
CA ARG A 173 -8.85 8.14 -4.67
C ARG A 173 -10.24 8.64 -5.07
N SER A 174 -10.29 9.61 -5.97
CA SER A 174 -11.53 10.06 -6.60
C SER A 174 -11.36 10.24 -8.11
N PRO A 175 -12.03 9.43 -8.95
CA PRO A 175 -12.90 8.31 -8.55
C PRO A 175 -12.12 7.19 -7.83
N ALA A 176 -12.82 6.37 -7.04
CA ALA A 176 -12.27 5.15 -6.49
C ALA A 176 -11.83 4.21 -7.63
N VAL A 177 -10.67 3.58 -7.46
CA VAL A 177 -10.04 2.70 -8.45
C VAL A 177 -9.89 1.26 -7.96
N CYS A 178 -10.22 0.98 -6.69
CA CYS A 178 -10.19 -0.37 -6.12
C CYS A 178 -11.01 -1.37 -6.97
N LYS A 179 -10.38 -2.50 -7.28
CA LYS A 179 -10.98 -3.65 -7.97
C LYS A 179 -10.72 -4.96 -7.23
N GLU A 180 -10.74 -4.90 -5.91
CA GLU A 180 -10.43 -6.04 -5.03
C GLU A 180 -9.01 -6.57 -5.31
N GLN A 181 -8.88 -7.84 -5.68
CA GLN A 181 -7.61 -8.55 -5.85
C GLN A 181 -7.10 -8.53 -7.32
N GLU A 182 -7.61 -7.62 -8.15
CA GLU A 182 -7.07 -7.40 -9.50
C GLU A 182 -5.85 -6.48 -9.42
N GLU A 183 -4.67 -7.01 -9.73
CA GLU A 183 -3.42 -6.24 -9.87
C GLU A 183 -3.60 -5.13 -10.91
N THR A 184 -3.70 -3.89 -10.44
CA THR A 184 -3.95 -2.70 -11.28
C THR A 184 -2.67 -1.95 -11.64
N GLY A 185 -1.60 -2.19 -10.89
CA GLY A 185 -0.27 -1.66 -11.09
C GLY A 185 -0.04 -0.30 -10.43
N GLU A 186 1.23 0.08 -10.39
CA GLU A 186 1.76 1.21 -9.60
C GLU A 186 1.06 2.57 -9.84
N ALA A 187 0.43 2.80 -10.98
CA ALA A 187 -0.29 4.04 -11.27
C ALA A 187 -1.57 4.21 -10.42
N ASP A 188 -2.13 3.09 -9.96
CA ASP A 188 -3.32 3.03 -9.13
C ASP A 188 -3.00 2.97 -7.64
N ALA A 189 -1.71 3.10 -7.29
CA ALA A 189 -1.26 3.32 -5.93
C ALA A 189 -1.84 4.62 -5.32
N MET A 190 -1.95 4.69 -3.99
CA MET A 190 -2.20 5.95 -3.30
C MET A 190 -0.93 6.81 -3.27
N PHE A 191 0.21 6.21 -2.89
CA PHE A 191 1.52 6.87 -2.84
C PHE A 191 2.59 6.06 -3.55
N ILE A 192 3.48 6.75 -4.26
CA ILE A 192 4.68 6.15 -4.88
C ILE A 192 5.90 6.82 -4.26
N LEU A 193 6.65 6.08 -3.45
CA LEU A 193 7.85 6.51 -2.77
C LEU A 193 9.08 6.13 -3.60
N GLU A 194 9.91 7.12 -3.92
CA GLU A 194 11.24 6.89 -4.48
C GLU A 194 12.20 6.33 -3.41
N ASP A 195 13.37 5.88 -3.84
CA ASP A 195 14.40 5.36 -2.93
C ASP A 195 14.83 6.42 -1.90
N GLY A 196 14.81 6.04 -0.62
CA GLY A 196 15.09 6.88 0.54
C GLY A 196 13.92 7.75 1.02
N ALA A 197 12.75 7.70 0.37
CA ALA A 197 11.62 8.55 0.74
C ALA A 197 10.95 8.13 2.07
N THR A 198 10.37 9.11 2.75
CA THR A 198 9.62 8.94 4.00
C THR A 198 8.18 9.45 3.84
N LEU A 199 7.21 8.63 4.23
CA LEU A 199 5.80 8.99 4.36
C LEU A 199 5.41 8.88 5.83
N ARG A 200 4.85 9.94 6.42
CA ARG A 200 4.44 9.90 7.83
C ARG A 200 3.11 10.58 8.10
N ASN A 201 2.42 10.11 9.14
CA ASN A 201 1.16 10.67 9.65
C ASN A 201 0.10 10.79 8.54
N VAL A 202 -0.30 9.65 7.99
CA VAL A 202 -1.25 9.58 6.87
C VAL A 202 -2.32 8.54 7.18
N ILE A 203 -3.56 8.82 6.81
CA ILE A 203 -4.64 7.83 6.78
C ILE A 203 -5.01 7.62 5.32
N ILE A 204 -5.16 6.37 4.90
CA ILE A 204 -5.45 5.95 3.53
C ILE A 204 -6.81 5.27 3.52
N GLY A 205 -7.72 5.82 2.72
CA GLY A 205 -9.09 5.35 2.54
C GLY A 205 -9.22 4.16 1.58
N PRO A 206 -10.44 3.63 1.41
CA PRO A 206 -10.74 2.40 0.66
C PRO A 206 -10.74 2.57 -0.87
N GLY A 207 -10.73 3.80 -1.39
CA GLY A 207 -10.83 4.04 -2.83
C GLY A 207 -9.54 3.75 -3.61
N GLN A 208 -8.41 3.58 -2.91
CA GLN A 208 -7.14 3.12 -3.47
C GLN A 208 -7.20 1.66 -3.95
N ALA A 209 -6.55 1.34 -5.07
CA ALA A 209 -6.41 -0.05 -5.50
C ALA A 209 -5.14 -0.67 -4.92
N GLU A 210 -4.03 0.07 -5.01
CA GLU A 210 -2.76 -0.29 -4.40
C GLU A 210 -2.40 0.76 -3.32
N GLY A 211 -1.89 0.35 -2.17
CA GLY A 211 -1.68 1.29 -1.06
C GLY A 211 -0.46 2.19 -1.29
N VAL A 212 0.69 1.78 -0.75
CA VAL A 212 1.96 2.51 -0.84
C VAL A 212 2.98 1.68 -1.59
N HIS A 213 3.55 2.25 -2.65
CA HIS A 213 4.60 1.62 -3.45
C HIS A 213 5.96 2.21 -3.14
N CYS A 214 6.88 1.40 -2.62
CA CYS A 214 8.27 1.78 -2.41
C CYS A 214 9.14 1.24 -3.54
N LYS A 215 9.66 2.13 -4.39
CA LYS A 215 10.56 1.77 -5.51
C LYS A 215 11.97 1.38 -5.04
N GLY A 216 12.38 1.93 -3.90
CA GLY A 216 13.63 1.63 -3.21
C GLY A 216 13.40 1.37 -1.73
N SER A 217 14.45 1.50 -0.92
CA SER A 217 14.29 1.50 0.54
C SER A 217 13.44 2.71 0.93
N CYS A 218 12.44 2.54 1.81
CA CYS A 218 11.54 3.63 2.19
C CYS A 218 11.21 3.58 3.67
N THR A 219 10.70 4.67 4.22
CA THR A 219 10.22 4.74 5.60
C THR A 219 8.74 5.13 5.64
N LEU A 220 7.92 4.31 6.29
CA LEU A 220 6.52 4.60 6.60
C LEU A 220 6.40 4.74 8.13
N GLU A 221 5.97 5.91 8.59
CA GLU A 221 5.81 6.19 10.01
C GLU A 221 4.38 6.62 10.34
N ASN A 222 3.69 5.88 11.20
CA ASN A 222 2.32 6.22 11.60
C ASN A 222 1.38 6.39 10.38
N VAL A 223 1.42 5.39 9.48
CA VAL A 223 0.56 5.32 8.29
C VAL A 223 -0.56 4.30 8.55
N TRP A 224 -1.79 4.71 8.28
CA TRP A 224 -3.00 3.93 8.57
C TRP A 224 -3.74 3.58 7.28
N PHE A 225 -4.11 2.31 7.11
CA PHE A 225 -4.90 1.82 5.98
C PHE A 225 -6.27 1.39 6.50
N GLU A 226 -7.32 2.13 6.15
CA GLU A 226 -8.68 1.88 6.63
C GLU A 226 -9.29 0.60 6.05
N ASP A 227 -9.06 0.34 4.78
CA ASP A 227 -9.48 -0.87 4.08
C ASP A 227 -8.49 -1.14 2.95
N VAL A 228 -7.88 -2.32 2.99
CA VAL A 228 -6.85 -2.71 2.02
C VAL A 228 -7.51 -3.44 0.88
N CYS A 229 -7.51 -2.81 -0.30
CA CYS A 229 -8.10 -3.37 -1.52
C CYS A 229 -7.35 -4.63 -2.02
N GLU A 230 -6.09 -4.47 -2.41
CA GLU A 230 -5.20 -5.55 -2.82
C GLU A 230 -4.10 -5.78 -1.77
N ASP A 231 -3.11 -4.89 -1.76
CA ASP A 231 -1.99 -4.85 -0.81
C ASP A 231 -1.85 -3.44 -0.21
N ALA A 232 -1.51 -3.34 1.06
CA ALA A 232 -1.30 -2.04 1.71
C ALA A 232 0.06 -1.44 1.31
N ILE A 233 1.11 -2.26 1.23
CA ILE A 233 2.48 -1.82 1.02
C ILE A 233 3.20 -2.77 0.08
N THR A 234 3.74 -2.24 -1.02
CA THR A 234 4.55 -2.99 -1.98
C THR A 234 5.99 -2.53 -1.93
N LEU A 235 6.89 -3.44 -1.58
CA LEU A 235 8.32 -3.20 -1.43
C LEU A 235 9.11 -3.72 -2.63
N LYS A 236 9.73 -2.81 -3.38
CA LYS A 236 10.49 -3.13 -4.61
C LYS A 236 11.99 -2.82 -4.50
N GLN A 237 12.50 -2.51 -3.30
CA GLN A 237 13.93 -2.24 -3.13
C GLN A 237 14.82 -3.35 -3.69
N LYS A 238 15.97 -2.99 -4.28
CA LYS A 238 16.94 -3.99 -4.79
C LYS A 238 17.90 -4.50 -3.70
N SER A 239 17.98 -3.77 -2.60
CA SER A 239 18.81 -4.01 -1.41
C SER A 239 18.46 -2.94 -0.37
N GLY A 240 19.06 -3.02 0.81
CA GLY A 240 18.84 -2.05 1.89
C GLY A 240 17.70 -2.46 2.80
N THR A 241 17.19 -1.50 3.58
CA THR A 241 16.15 -1.73 4.59
C THR A 241 15.02 -0.73 4.40
N SER A 242 13.80 -1.24 4.23
CA SER A 242 12.58 -0.44 4.38
C SER A 242 12.07 -0.55 5.82
N VAL A 243 11.55 0.55 6.35
CA VAL A 243 11.07 0.65 7.73
C VAL A 243 9.58 0.98 7.73
N ILE A 244 8.80 0.21 8.48
CA ILE A 244 7.39 0.46 8.77
C ILE A 244 7.28 0.56 10.30
N ARG A 245 6.97 1.75 10.81
CA ARG A 245 6.97 2.03 12.25
C ARG A 245 5.69 2.73 12.68
N GLY A 246 4.95 2.13 13.59
CA GLY A 246 3.66 2.65 14.00
C GLY A 246 2.62 2.55 12.88
N GLY A 247 1.39 2.96 13.17
CA GLY A 247 0.29 2.86 12.21
C GLY A 247 -0.43 1.52 12.28
N GLY A 248 -1.23 1.24 11.26
CA GLY A 248 -1.93 -0.03 11.18
C GLY A 248 -2.68 -0.25 9.88
N ALA A 249 -3.12 -1.49 9.65
CA ALA A 249 -3.89 -1.87 8.49
C ALA A 249 -5.09 -2.75 8.86
N PHE A 250 -6.21 -2.52 8.18
CA PHE A 250 -7.46 -3.23 8.38
C PHE A 250 -7.92 -3.89 7.08
N HIS A 251 -8.61 -5.02 7.20
CA HIS A 251 -9.37 -5.66 6.11
C HIS A 251 -8.54 -6.09 4.88
N ALA A 252 -7.27 -6.46 5.06
CA ALA A 252 -6.41 -6.94 3.99
C ALA A 252 -6.69 -8.42 3.63
N ALA A 253 -7.53 -8.66 2.62
CA ALA A 253 -7.98 -10.00 2.27
C ALA A 253 -6.85 -11.03 2.03
N ASP A 254 -5.77 -10.65 1.35
CA ASP A 254 -4.60 -11.52 1.10
C ASP A 254 -3.38 -11.13 1.92
N LYS A 255 -2.86 -9.92 1.74
CA LYS A 255 -1.58 -9.51 2.34
C LYS A 255 -1.52 -8.01 2.61
N VAL A 256 -0.85 -7.64 3.69
CA VAL A 256 -0.61 -6.23 4.04
C VAL A 256 0.66 -5.75 3.34
N VAL A 257 1.77 -6.48 3.49
CA VAL A 257 3.06 -6.14 2.89
C VAL A 257 3.46 -7.17 1.84
N GLN A 258 3.47 -6.75 0.58
CA GLN A 258 4.01 -7.51 -0.54
C GLN A 258 5.50 -7.18 -0.73
N PHE A 259 6.37 -8.16 -0.46
CA PHE A 259 7.81 -7.98 -0.57
C PHE A 259 8.34 -8.59 -1.88
N ASN A 260 8.37 -7.78 -2.93
CA ASN A 260 8.85 -8.16 -4.27
C ASN A 260 10.37 -8.03 -4.42
N GLY A 261 10.94 -7.01 -3.78
CA GLY A 261 12.35 -6.61 -3.82
C GLY A 261 13.33 -7.59 -3.18
N ARG A 262 14.41 -7.07 -2.59
CA ARG A 262 15.47 -7.79 -1.87
C ARG A 262 15.97 -6.93 -0.71
N GLY A 263 16.66 -7.54 0.25
CA GLY A 263 17.13 -6.84 1.44
C GLY A 263 16.19 -7.07 2.62
N THR A 264 15.95 -6.04 3.44
CA THR A 264 15.22 -6.17 4.70
C THR A 264 13.98 -5.28 4.74
N VAL A 265 12.94 -5.75 5.43
CA VAL A 265 11.87 -4.90 5.97
C VAL A 265 11.83 -5.04 7.48
N GLU A 266 11.78 -3.91 8.17
CA GLU A 266 11.60 -3.82 9.61
C GLU A 266 10.20 -3.26 9.91
N ILE A 267 9.38 -4.02 10.63
CA ILE A 267 8.01 -3.66 11.00
C ILE A 267 7.94 -3.58 12.52
N SER A 268 7.65 -2.40 13.03
CA SER A 268 7.63 -2.13 14.47
C SER A 268 6.39 -1.33 14.89
N ASP A 269 5.92 -1.55 16.12
CA ASP A 269 4.83 -0.77 16.74
C ASP A 269 3.52 -0.76 15.92
N PHE A 270 3.29 -1.79 15.10
CA PHE A 270 2.23 -1.84 14.09
C PHE A 270 1.01 -2.65 14.55
N TYR A 271 -0.19 -2.18 14.19
CA TYR A 271 -1.43 -2.92 14.41
C TYR A 271 -1.99 -3.48 13.11
N VAL A 272 -2.45 -4.73 13.12
CA VAL A 272 -3.14 -5.32 11.97
C VAL A 272 -4.38 -6.09 12.43
N GLU A 273 -5.50 -5.89 11.75
CA GLU A 273 -6.77 -6.56 12.02
C GLU A 273 -7.44 -7.02 10.73
N ASP A 274 -8.08 -8.20 10.76
CA ASP A 274 -8.79 -8.79 9.62
C ASP A 274 -7.90 -8.90 8.38
N TYR A 275 -6.88 -9.75 8.44
CA TYR A 275 -5.83 -9.82 7.41
C TYR A 275 -5.47 -11.26 7.00
N GLY A 276 -5.06 -11.45 5.75
CA GLY A 276 -4.58 -12.75 5.27
C GLY A 276 -3.14 -13.07 5.72
N LYS A 277 -2.19 -12.16 5.46
CA LYS A 277 -0.77 -12.28 5.85
C LYS A 277 -0.20 -10.89 6.14
N LEU A 278 0.58 -10.72 7.20
CA LEU A 278 1.21 -9.40 7.44
C LEU A 278 2.31 -9.14 6.40
N VAL A 279 3.25 -10.07 6.19
CA VAL A 279 4.27 -9.94 5.13
C VAL A 279 4.34 -11.21 4.29
N ARG A 280 4.39 -11.06 2.96
CA ARG A 280 4.70 -12.16 2.04
C ARG A 280 5.89 -11.81 1.16
N SER A 281 6.95 -12.61 1.26
CA SER A 281 8.02 -12.65 0.26
C SER A 281 7.44 -13.17 -1.05
N CYS A 282 7.63 -12.49 -2.18
CA CYS A 282 7.00 -12.94 -3.43
C CYS A 282 7.40 -14.38 -3.78
N GLY A 283 6.41 -15.26 -3.94
CA GLY A 283 6.64 -16.70 -4.11
C GLY A 283 6.89 -17.14 -5.54
N ASN A 284 6.36 -16.41 -6.52
CA ASN A 284 6.31 -16.79 -7.94
C ASN A 284 6.54 -15.60 -8.89
N CYS A 285 7.20 -14.55 -8.40
CA CYS A 285 7.53 -13.39 -9.23
C CYS A 285 8.39 -13.77 -10.44
N LYS A 286 8.29 -13.00 -11.51
CA LYS A 286 9.30 -13.05 -12.58
C LYS A 286 10.67 -12.66 -12.01
N ASP A 287 11.72 -13.34 -12.47
CA ASP A 287 13.09 -13.16 -11.96
C ASP A 287 13.16 -13.26 -10.41
N ASN A 288 12.41 -14.22 -9.86
CA ASN A 288 12.34 -14.42 -8.42
C ASN A 288 13.71 -14.76 -7.81
N GLY A 289 13.80 -14.59 -6.51
CA GLY A 289 15.02 -14.82 -5.74
C GLY A 289 14.96 -14.14 -4.39
N GLY A 290 16.12 -14.08 -3.75
CA GLY A 290 16.29 -13.50 -2.43
C GLY A 290 17.72 -13.02 -2.20
N PRO A 291 18.11 -12.76 -0.94
CA PRO A 291 17.26 -12.90 0.25
C PRO A 291 16.29 -11.73 0.43
N ARG A 292 15.12 -12.03 1.00
CA ARG A 292 14.19 -11.09 1.61
C ARG A 292 14.11 -11.39 3.11
N ASN A 293 14.54 -10.44 3.93
CA ASN A 293 14.58 -10.57 5.37
C ASN A 293 13.46 -9.75 6.00
N VAL A 294 12.75 -10.35 6.95
CA VAL A 294 11.63 -9.73 7.64
C VAL A 294 11.96 -9.67 9.12
N VAL A 295 11.86 -8.48 9.70
CA VAL A 295 12.03 -8.24 11.14
C VAL A 295 10.75 -7.63 11.66
N ILE A 296 10.14 -8.28 12.66
CA ILE A 296 8.86 -7.90 13.23
C ILE A 296 9.04 -7.71 14.73
N GLU A 297 8.73 -6.51 15.22
CA GLU A 297 8.91 -6.10 16.61
C GLU A 297 7.64 -5.45 17.15
N ASN A 298 7.23 -5.76 18.38
CA ASN A 298 6.16 -5.03 19.07
C ASN A 298 4.91 -4.82 18.20
N ILE A 299 4.35 -5.90 17.66
CA ILE A 299 3.13 -5.85 16.85
C ILE A 299 1.95 -6.52 17.57
N ALA A 300 0.74 -6.08 17.21
CA ALA A 300 -0.50 -6.74 17.59
C ALA A 300 -1.29 -7.08 16.34
N ALA A 301 -1.55 -8.37 16.16
CA ALA A 301 -2.22 -8.90 14.98
C ALA A 301 -3.47 -9.70 15.39
N VAL A 302 -4.63 -9.27 14.90
CA VAL A 302 -5.94 -9.78 15.32
C VAL A 302 -6.73 -10.27 14.11
N ASN A 303 -7.49 -11.35 14.28
CA ASN A 303 -8.37 -11.94 13.28
C ASN A 303 -7.69 -12.18 11.93
N GLY A 304 -6.50 -12.78 11.92
CA GLY A 304 -5.80 -12.98 10.64
C GLY A 304 -4.96 -14.24 10.51
N GLY A 305 -4.10 -14.23 9.49
CA GLY A 305 -3.18 -15.32 9.19
C GLY A 305 -1.77 -15.12 9.76
N VAL A 306 -0.77 -15.68 9.07
CA VAL A 306 0.63 -15.64 9.53
C VAL A 306 1.22 -14.23 9.46
N LEU A 307 2.20 -13.96 10.33
CA LEU A 307 2.94 -12.71 10.35
C LEU A 307 3.95 -12.63 9.19
N CYS A 308 4.56 -13.74 8.80
CA CYS A 308 5.47 -13.76 7.65
C CYS A 308 5.42 -15.07 6.85
N GLY A 309 5.38 -14.95 5.52
CA GLY A 309 5.56 -16.06 4.58
C GLY A 309 6.86 -15.90 3.79
N ILE A 310 7.85 -16.77 4.00
CA ILE A 310 9.22 -16.64 3.45
C ILE A 310 9.61 -17.81 2.54
N ASN A 311 10.47 -17.56 1.54
CA ASN A 311 10.97 -18.60 0.62
C ASN A 311 12.37 -19.05 1.06
N THR A 312 12.48 -20.22 1.69
CA THR A 312 13.73 -20.66 2.33
C THR A 312 14.81 -21.04 1.32
N ASN A 313 14.42 -21.52 0.14
CA ASN A 313 15.34 -21.82 -0.97
C ASN A 313 16.05 -20.57 -1.52
N TYR A 314 15.52 -19.37 -1.26
CA TYR A 314 16.14 -18.09 -1.62
C TYR A 314 16.89 -17.43 -0.46
N GLY A 315 16.99 -18.11 0.68
CA GLY A 315 17.70 -17.59 1.87
C GLY A 315 16.92 -16.52 2.62
N ASP A 316 15.60 -16.41 2.40
CA ASP A 316 14.76 -15.48 3.13
C ASP A 316 14.73 -15.82 4.63
N THR A 317 14.67 -14.80 5.48
CA THR A 317 14.57 -14.97 6.92
C THR A 317 13.44 -14.15 7.52
N CYS A 318 12.90 -14.61 8.65
CA CYS A 318 11.90 -13.90 9.43
C CYS A 318 12.27 -13.99 10.92
N THR A 319 12.37 -12.83 11.58
CA THR A 319 12.54 -12.73 13.03
C THR A 319 11.36 -11.98 13.61
N ILE A 320 10.66 -12.61 14.55
CA ILE A 320 9.51 -12.05 15.25
C ILE A 320 9.87 -11.95 16.73
N PHE A 321 9.72 -10.77 17.32
CA PHE A 321 9.94 -10.60 18.74
C PHE A 321 8.95 -9.63 19.37
N ASN A 322 8.53 -9.94 20.60
CA ASN A 322 7.56 -9.13 21.35
C ASN A 322 6.26 -8.89 20.56
N ALA A 323 5.66 -9.95 20.02
CA ALA A 323 4.47 -9.84 19.18
C ALA A 323 3.31 -10.66 19.74
N CYS A 324 2.08 -10.24 19.46
CA CYS A 324 0.92 -11.12 19.64
C CYS A 324 0.24 -11.38 18.29
N GLN A 325 -0.24 -12.60 18.11
CA GLN A 325 -1.14 -12.96 17.02
C GLN A 325 -2.18 -13.94 17.54
N ASP A 326 -3.46 -13.63 17.31
CA ASP A 326 -4.55 -14.48 17.77
C ASP A 326 -4.58 -15.83 17.03
N GLN A 327 -4.62 -16.94 17.77
CA GLN A 327 -4.48 -18.32 17.23
C GLN A 327 -3.03 -18.75 16.90
N GLY A 328 -2.03 -17.95 17.25
CA GLY A 328 -0.63 -18.35 17.28
C GLY A 328 0.06 -18.55 15.93
N LYS A 329 -0.52 -18.02 14.84
CA LYS A 329 0.04 -18.06 13.49
C LYS A 329 1.19 -17.07 13.38
N ASN A 330 2.41 -17.58 13.18
CA ASN A 330 3.62 -16.77 13.09
C ASN A 330 4.24 -16.80 11.69
N CYS A 331 4.65 -17.97 11.22
CA CYS A 331 5.46 -18.17 10.03
C CYS A 331 4.89 -19.26 9.14
N ASP A 332 4.98 -19.06 7.84
CA ASP A 332 4.89 -20.11 6.83
C ASP A 332 6.16 -20.14 5.99
N LEU A 333 6.71 -21.33 5.75
CA LEU A 333 7.91 -21.55 4.95
C LEU A 333 7.53 -22.13 3.58
N PHE A 334 8.13 -21.59 2.54
CA PHE A 334 7.85 -21.97 1.16
C PHE A 334 9.13 -22.29 0.37
N GLU A 335 8.96 -23.05 -0.70
CA GLU A 335 9.88 -23.11 -1.81
C GLU A 335 9.34 -22.19 -2.92
N GLY A 336 10.02 -21.05 -3.11
CA GLY A 336 9.69 -20.09 -4.14
C GLY A 336 10.17 -20.55 -5.52
N ASN A 337 9.51 -20.08 -6.57
CA ASN A 337 9.84 -20.34 -7.96
C ASN A 337 9.86 -19.05 -8.77
N SER A 338 10.25 -19.15 -10.04
CA SER A 338 10.26 -18.04 -11.00
C SER A 338 9.49 -18.34 -12.29
N ASP A 339 8.73 -19.44 -12.32
CA ASP A 339 7.95 -19.89 -13.48
C ASP A 339 6.47 -19.44 -13.41
N GLY A 340 6.09 -18.75 -12.33
CA GLY A 340 4.75 -18.26 -12.09
C GLY A 340 3.81 -19.27 -11.45
N SER A 341 4.26 -20.50 -11.20
CA SER A 341 3.46 -21.51 -10.49
C SER A 341 3.26 -21.13 -9.02
N GLU A 342 2.19 -21.63 -8.39
CA GLU A 342 2.02 -21.40 -6.95
C GLU A 342 3.18 -22.02 -6.15
N PRO A 343 3.81 -21.27 -5.23
CA PRO A 343 4.95 -21.76 -4.46
C PRO A 343 4.54 -22.90 -3.54
N THR A 344 5.39 -23.92 -3.43
CA THR A 344 5.14 -25.07 -2.58
C THR A 344 5.30 -24.67 -1.11
N LYS A 345 4.26 -24.87 -0.30
CA LYS A 345 4.38 -24.71 1.16
C LYS A 345 5.15 -25.89 1.74
N LEU A 346 6.23 -25.60 2.46
CA LEU A 346 7.10 -26.59 3.09
C LEU A 346 6.63 -26.92 4.51
N SER A 347 6.35 -25.90 5.31
CA SER A 347 5.93 -26.05 6.70
C SER A 347 5.27 -24.77 7.24
N SER A 348 4.69 -24.88 8.44
CA SER A 348 4.24 -23.75 9.25
C SER A 348 4.98 -23.76 10.58
N GLY A 349 5.17 -22.59 11.19
CA GLY A 349 5.82 -22.44 12.48
C GLY A 349 7.30 -22.04 12.41
N PRO A 350 7.90 -21.67 13.56
CA PRO A 350 9.33 -21.39 13.64
C PRO A 350 10.16 -22.65 13.50
N ASP A 351 11.27 -22.56 12.77
CA ASP A 351 12.25 -23.63 12.58
C ASP A 351 13.60 -23.34 13.28
N GLY A 352 13.72 -22.16 13.90
CA GLY A 352 14.93 -21.71 14.58
C GLY A 352 16.07 -21.29 13.64
N THR A 353 15.89 -21.42 12.33
CA THR A 353 16.91 -21.11 11.31
C THR A 353 16.44 -19.97 10.40
N PHE A 354 15.39 -20.21 9.62
CA PHE A 354 14.81 -19.22 8.70
C PHE A 354 13.71 -18.41 9.39
N CYS A 355 12.89 -19.02 10.23
CA CYS A 355 11.94 -18.31 11.08
C CYS A 355 12.31 -18.49 12.57
N LYS A 356 12.51 -17.35 13.24
CA LYS A 356 12.82 -17.26 14.67
C LYS A 356 11.75 -16.43 15.36
N VAL A 357 11.22 -16.95 16.46
CA VAL A 357 10.18 -16.30 17.25
C VAL A 357 10.65 -16.24 18.70
N ASP A 358 10.58 -15.06 19.29
CA ASP A 358 10.84 -14.83 20.72
C ASP A 358 9.73 -13.96 21.33
N SER A 359 9.43 -14.15 22.60
CA SER A 359 8.42 -13.33 23.32
C SER A 359 7.10 -13.16 22.56
N PHE A 360 6.49 -14.27 22.13
CA PHE A 360 5.27 -14.29 21.31
C PHE A 360 4.05 -14.77 22.10
N SER A 361 2.90 -14.11 21.90
CA SER A 361 1.63 -14.41 22.58
C SER A 361 0.55 -14.82 21.58
N GLU A 362 -0.24 -15.85 21.91
CA GLU A 362 -1.39 -16.29 21.10
C GLU A 362 -2.68 -15.50 21.40
N THR A 363 -2.57 -14.49 22.27
CA THR A 363 -3.64 -13.56 22.62
C THR A 363 -3.15 -12.13 22.49
N CYS A 364 -3.86 -11.37 21.67
CA CYS A 364 -3.87 -9.91 21.64
C CYS A 364 -5.11 -9.39 22.39
#